data_AF-A0A2W6BKZ6-F1
#
_entry.id   AF-A0A2W6BKZ6-F1
#
_cell.length_a   1.000
_cell.length_b   1.000
_cell.length_c   1.000
_cell.angle_alpha   90.00
_cell.angle_beta   90.00
_cell.angle_gamma   90.00
#
_symmetry.space_group_name_H-M   'P 1'
#
loop_
_entity.id
_entity.type
_entity.pdbx_description
1 polymer ?
#
loop_
_entity_poly.entity_id
_entity_poly.type
_entity_poly.pdbx_seq_one_letter_code
_entity_poly.pdbx_strand_id
1 'polypeptide(L)'
;MDTFIEVEYEAVGHALTHEDGERLMDALLDLELLNEDMLDCGTATNTANSILTATLTIRATDESEAIKRALPIVRAAIHSIGRATPEWPSADDIDTLFQRRETRFVAA
;
A
#
# COMPACT_ATOMS: atom_id res chain seq x y z
N MET A 1 -11.77 -10.89 -11.26
CA MET A 1 -12.50 -10.64 -9.99
C MET A 1 -11.98 -9.35 -9.41
N ASP A 2 -12.78 -8.67 -8.61
CA ASP A 2 -12.34 -7.44 -7.94
C ASP A 2 -11.96 -7.82 -6.51
N THR A 3 -10.74 -7.45 -6.10
CA THR A 3 -10.13 -7.85 -4.84
C THR A 3 -9.78 -6.61 -4.03
N PHE A 4 -10.29 -6.54 -2.81
CA PHE A 4 -9.96 -5.49 -1.86
C PHE A 4 -8.65 -5.84 -1.14
N ILE A 5 -7.67 -4.95 -1.21
CA ILE A 5 -6.35 -5.08 -0.59
C ILE A 5 -6.15 -3.91 0.37
N GLU A 6 -5.78 -4.24 1.60
CA GLU A 6 -5.36 -3.26 2.60
C GLU A 6 -3.87 -3.42 2.85
N VAL A 7 -3.13 -2.32 2.81
CA VAL A 7 -1.68 -2.27 3.05
C VAL A 7 -1.43 -1.28 4.18
N GLU A 8 -1.02 -1.80 5.33
CA GLU A 8 -0.54 -0.99 6.45
C GLU A 8 0.95 -0.67 6.28
N TYR A 9 1.30 0.61 6.38
CA TYR A 9 2.66 1.14 6.40
C TYR A 9 2.92 1.82 7.75
N GLU A 10 3.89 1.28 8.49
CA GLU A 10 4.41 1.87 9.71
C GLU A 10 5.75 2.56 9.41
N ALA A 11 5.82 3.88 9.63
CA ALA A 11 7.06 4.61 9.39
C ALA A 11 8.01 4.47 10.58
N VAL A 12 9.26 4.09 10.31
CA VAL A 12 10.31 4.02 11.34
C VAL A 12 11.25 5.22 11.23
N GLY A 13 11.59 5.79 12.39
CA GLY A 13 12.51 6.92 12.51
C GLY A 13 11.91 8.31 12.22
N HIS A 14 10.67 8.39 11.75
CA HIS A 14 9.96 9.67 11.57
C HIS A 14 8.45 9.50 11.82
N ALA A 15 7.85 10.39 12.61
CA ALA A 15 6.41 10.37 12.87
C ALA A 15 5.60 10.70 11.61
N LEU A 16 4.50 9.96 11.37
CA LEU A 16 3.57 10.29 10.30
C LEU A 16 2.59 11.37 10.74
N THR A 17 2.20 12.22 9.78
CA THR A 17 1.23 13.29 9.95
C THR A 17 -0.03 13.00 9.13
N HIS A 18 -1.12 13.72 9.40
CA HIS A 18 -2.31 13.64 8.53
C HIS A 18 -2.04 14.17 7.12
N GLU A 19 -1.12 15.13 6.98
CA GLU A 19 -0.68 15.65 5.68
C GLU A 19 0.02 14.55 4.85
N ASP A 20 0.75 13.63 5.48
CA ASP A 20 1.30 12.47 4.77
C ASP A 20 0.20 11.57 4.20
N GLY A 21 -0.93 11.45 4.90
CA GLY A 21 -2.11 10.72 4.43
C GLY A 21 -2.78 11.40 3.24
N GLU A 22 -2.97 12.72 3.31
CA GLU A 22 -3.51 13.51 2.19
C GLU A 22 -2.62 13.39 0.94
N ARG A 23 -1.29 13.54 1.12
CA ARG A 23 -0.33 13.39 0.02
C ARG A 23 -0.32 11.96 -0.54
N LEU A 24 -0.50 10.96 0.31
CA LEU A 24 -0.59 9.56 -0.15
C LEU A 24 -1.87 9.34 -0.95
N MET A 25 -2.99 9.93 -0.54
CA MET A 25 -4.25 9.88 -1.27
C MET A 25 -4.11 10.49 -2.66
N ASP A 26 -3.54 11.69 -2.75
CA ASP A 26 -3.29 12.35 -4.04
C ASP A 26 -2.41 11.47 -4.95
N ALA A 27 -1.35 10.87 -4.40
CA ALA A 27 -0.47 9.98 -5.14
C ALA A 27 -1.17 8.70 -5.62
N LEU A 28 -2.09 8.13 -4.82
CA LEU A 28 -2.86 6.95 -5.22
C LEU A 28 -3.89 7.29 -6.29
N LEU A 29 -4.55 8.45 -6.23
CA LEU A 29 -5.46 8.93 -7.28
C LEU A 29 -4.73 9.16 -8.61
N ASP A 30 -3.52 9.73 -8.57
CA ASP A 30 -2.68 9.88 -9.76
C ASP A 30 -2.33 8.52 -10.38
N LEU A 31 -2.07 7.50 -9.55
CA LEU A 31 -1.80 6.14 -10.02
C LEU A 31 -3.06 5.44 -10.52
N GLU A 32 -4.22 5.65 -9.92
CA GLU A 32 -5.50 5.09 -10.37
C GLU A 32 -5.80 5.48 -11.82
N LEU A 33 -5.55 6.75 -12.18
CA LEU A 33 -5.70 7.25 -13.55
C LEU A 33 -4.79 6.56 -14.57
N LEU A 34 -3.69 5.96 -14.11
CA LEU A 34 -2.67 5.32 -14.96
C LEU A 34 -2.76 3.80 -14.96
N ASN A 35 -3.52 3.19 -14.05
CA ASN A 35 -3.61 1.75 -13.85
C ASN A 35 -5.04 1.28 -14.02
N GLU A 36 -5.39 0.73 -15.19
CA GLU A 36 -6.76 0.28 -15.51
C GLU A 36 -7.31 -0.83 -14.59
N ASP A 37 -6.41 -1.53 -13.91
CA ASP A 37 -6.73 -2.59 -12.95
C ASP A 37 -6.97 -2.06 -11.53
N MET A 38 -6.64 -0.80 -11.24
CA MET A 38 -6.94 -0.14 -9.97
C MET A 38 -8.28 0.58 -10.09
N LEU A 39 -9.29 0.08 -9.39
CA LEU A 39 -10.68 0.53 -9.56
C LEU A 39 -11.09 1.60 -8.54
N ASP A 40 -10.44 1.61 -7.38
CA ASP A 40 -10.73 2.52 -6.28
C ASP A 40 -9.55 2.53 -5.30
N CYS A 41 -9.38 3.63 -4.57
CA CYS A 41 -8.37 3.76 -3.53
C CYS A 41 -8.80 4.64 -2.35
N GLY A 42 -8.12 4.43 -1.23
CA GLY A 42 -8.36 5.19 -0.02
C GLY A 42 -7.14 5.18 0.90
N THR A 43 -7.11 6.15 1.81
CA THR A 43 -6.08 6.23 2.85
C THR A 43 -6.70 6.48 4.22
N ALA A 44 -6.13 5.88 5.26
CA ALA A 44 -6.38 6.23 6.64
C ALA A 44 -5.06 6.51 7.37
N THR A 45 -5.08 7.40 8.35
CA THR A 45 -3.90 7.74 9.14
C THR A 45 -4.18 7.59 10.62
N ASN A 46 -3.30 6.88 11.33
CA ASN A 46 -3.24 6.84 12.78
C ASN A 46 -1.89 7.44 13.23
N THR A 47 -1.89 8.75 13.45
CA THR A 47 -0.70 9.52 13.85
C THR A 47 -0.18 9.15 15.22
N ALA A 48 -1.05 8.67 16.13
CA ALA A 48 -0.63 8.23 17.47
C ALA A 48 0.32 7.02 17.41
N ASN A 49 0.13 6.15 16.41
CA ASN A 49 0.94 4.95 16.20
C ASN A 49 1.90 5.08 15.01
N SER A 50 1.95 6.24 14.33
CA SER A 50 2.71 6.45 13.09
C SER A 50 2.40 5.41 12.01
N ILE A 51 1.10 5.15 11.80
CA ILE A 51 0.59 4.22 10.80
C ILE A 51 -0.17 4.97 9.71
N LEU A 52 0.13 4.65 8.45
CA LEU A 52 -0.68 4.95 7.28
C LEU A 52 -1.23 3.65 6.71
N THR A 53 -2.51 3.63 6.38
CA THR A 53 -3.16 2.50 5.74
C THR A 53 -3.60 2.93 4.35
N ALA A 54 -3.19 2.20 3.32
CA ALA A 54 -3.69 2.34 1.96
C ALA A 54 -4.65 1.19 1.66
N THR A 55 -5.83 1.50 1.14
CA THR A 55 -6.81 0.51 0.68
C THR A 55 -6.97 0.64 -0.81
N LEU A 56 -6.96 -0.48 -1.53
CA LEU A 56 -7.05 -0.54 -2.99
C LEU A 56 -8.07 -1.60 -3.39
N THR A 57 -8.86 -1.31 -4.41
CA THR A 57 -9.64 -2.33 -5.12
C THR A 57 -8.95 -2.65 -6.43
N ILE A 58 -8.42 -3.88 -6.56
CA ILE A 58 -7.66 -4.32 -7.73
C ILE A 58 -8.44 -5.38 -8.51
N ARG A 59 -8.52 -5.22 -9.82
CA ARG A 59 -8.98 -6.25 -10.75
C ARG A 59 -7.86 -7.24 -11.03
N ALA A 60 -8.12 -8.52 -10.76
CA ALA A 60 -7.15 -9.60 -10.86
C ALA A 60 -7.81 -10.94 -11.21
N THR A 61 -7.02 -11.94 -11.58
CA THR A 61 -7.53 -13.32 -11.79
C THR A 61 -7.74 -14.07 -10.48
N ASP A 62 -6.92 -13.78 -9.49
CA ASP A 62 -6.92 -14.38 -8.15
C ASP A 62 -6.28 -13.41 -7.13
N GLU A 63 -6.33 -13.76 -5.85
CA GLU A 63 -5.87 -12.86 -4.77
C GLU A 63 -4.34 -12.67 -4.76
N SER A 64 -3.57 -13.70 -5.15
CA SER A 64 -2.09 -13.59 -5.23
C SER A 64 -1.70 -12.58 -6.31
N GLU A 65 -2.38 -12.65 -7.45
CA GLU A 65 -2.22 -11.71 -8.55
C GLU A 65 -2.59 -10.27 -8.14
N ALA A 66 -3.70 -10.10 -7.41
CA ALA A 66 -4.11 -8.79 -6.89
C ALA A 66 -3.05 -8.17 -5.97
N ILE A 67 -2.44 -8.95 -5.08
CA ILE A 67 -1.39 -8.47 -4.17
C ILE A 67 -0.12 -8.11 -4.93
N LYS A 68 0.27 -8.94 -5.91
CA LYS A 68 1.44 -8.68 -6.78
C LYS A 68 1.28 -7.38 -7.56
N ARG A 69 0.05 -6.99 -7.91
CA ARG A 69 -0.27 -5.68 -8.51
C ARG A 69 -0.31 -4.54 -7.49
N ALA A 70 -0.95 -4.74 -6.34
CA ALA A 70 -1.16 -3.69 -5.34
C ALA A 70 0.15 -3.20 -4.71
N LEU A 71 1.08 -4.09 -4.37
CA LEU A 71 2.28 -3.73 -3.60
C LEU A 71 3.22 -2.76 -4.33
N PRO A 72 3.52 -2.93 -5.64
CA PRO A 72 4.27 -1.93 -6.41
C PRO A 72 3.58 -0.56 -6.47
N ILE A 73 2.25 -0.53 -6.58
CA ILE A 73 1.46 0.71 -6.62
C ILE A 73 1.62 1.46 -5.29
N VAL A 74 1.37 0.79 -4.16
CA VAL A 74 1.49 1.39 -2.83
C VAL A 74 2.93 1.86 -2.58
N ARG A 75 3.92 1.06 -2.95
CA ARG A 75 5.33 1.45 -2.81
C ARG A 75 5.67 2.69 -3.63
N ALA A 76 5.18 2.78 -4.86
CA ALA A 76 5.39 3.95 -5.71
C ALA A 76 4.75 5.21 -5.10
N ALA A 77 3.54 5.09 -4.54
CA ALA A 77 2.86 6.18 -3.86
C ALA A 77 3.60 6.64 -2.59
N ILE A 78 4.10 5.71 -1.77
CA ILE A 78 4.91 6.03 -0.59
C ILE A 78 6.19 6.78 -0.99
N HIS A 79 6.86 6.35 -2.06
CA HIS A 79 8.05 7.04 -2.56
C HIS A 79 7.75 8.44 -3.11
N SER A 80 6.62 8.65 -3.79
CA SER A 80 6.27 9.97 -4.36
C SER A 80 6.02 11.03 -3.30
N ILE A 81 5.56 10.63 -2.10
CA ILE A 81 5.40 11.53 -0.96
C ILE A 81 6.71 11.77 -0.17
N GLY A 82 7.82 11.18 -0.63
CA GLY A 82 9.15 11.34 -0.03
C GLY A 82 9.40 10.43 1.17
N ARG A 83 8.60 9.37 1.34
CA ARG A 83 8.79 8.34 2.36
C ARG A 83 9.57 7.16 1.77
N ALA A 84 10.24 6.39 2.64
CA ALA A 84 11.01 5.23 2.24
C ALA A 84 10.28 3.94 2.63
N THR A 85 10.53 2.87 1.87
CA THR A 85 10.04 1.52 2.18
C THR A 85 11.22 0.59 2.46
N PRO A 86 12.00 0.80 3.54
CA PRO A 86 12.96 -0.21 3.96
C PRO A 86 12.21 -1.50 4.27
N GLU A 87 12.83 -2.65 3.97
CA GLU A 87 12.24 -3.97 4.27
C GLU A 87 10.93 -4.31 3.54
N TRP A 88 10.56 -3.55 2.50
CA TRP A 88 9.40 -3.88 1.66
C TRP A 88 9.56 -5.28 1.06
N PRO A 89 8.51 -6.14 1.09
CA PRO A 89 8.60 -7.50 0.58
C PRO A 89 9.07 -7.53 -0.87
N SER A 90 9.94 -8.48 -1.18
CA SER A 90 10.26 -8.84 -2.56
C SER A 90 9.11 -9.63 -3.19
N ALA A 91 9.13 -9.78 -4.51
CA ALA A 91 8.11 -10.57 -5.22
C ALA A 91 8.02 -12.02 -4.70
N ASP A 92 9.14 -12.58 -4.25
CA ASP A 92 9.22 -13.95 -3.71
C ASP A 92 8.66 -14.04 -2.28
N ASP A 93 8.72 -12.95 -1.50
CA ASP A 93 8.14 -12.87 -0.15
C ASP A 93 6.61 -12.83 -0.19
N ILE A 94 6.03 -12.24 -1.25
CA ILE A 94 4.59 -12.07 -1.42
C ILE A 94 3.85 -13.42 -1.45
N ASP A 95 4.41 -14.41 -2.13
CA ASP A 95 3.80 -15.75 -2.20
C ASP A 95 3.79 -16.45 -0.83
N THR A 96 4.76 -16.13 0.03
CA THR A 96 4.85 -16.64 1.40
C THR A 96 3.88 -15.90 2.34
N LEU A 97 3.73 -14.59 2.17
CA LEU A 97 2.81 -13.76 2.97
C LEU A 97 1.34 -14.06 2.67
N PHE A 98 1.02 -14.39 1.42
CA PHE A 98 -0.32 -14.81 1.00
C PHE A 98 -0.83 -16.02 1.78
N GLN A 99 0.06 -16.97 2.11
CA GLN A 99 -0.31 -18.15 2.91
C GLN A 99 -0.65 -17.82 4.36
N ARG A 100 -0.25 -16.65 4.87
CA ARG A 100 -0.43 -16.25 6.28
C ARG A 100 -1.67 -15.38 6.53
N ARG A 101 -2.33 -14.85 5.49
CA ARG A 101 -3.43 -13.86 5.59
C ARG A 101 -3.09 -12.62 6.43
N GLU A 102 -1.80 -12.30 6.58
CA GLU A 102 -1.35 -11.07 7.23
C GLU A 102 -0.98 -10.07 6.14
N THR A 103 -1.58 -8.88 6.15
CA THR A 103 -1.21 -7.77 5.24
C THR A 103 -0.86 -6.54 6.05
N ARG A 104 0.01 -6.73 7.06
CA ARG A 104 0.62 -5.64 7.84
C ARG A 104 2.11 -5.57 7.52
N PHE A 105 2.59 -4.43 7.03
CA PHE A 105 4.00 -4.23 6.72
C PHE A 105 4.62 -3.22 7.68
N VAL A 106 5.61 -3.69 8.44
CA VAL A 106 6.44 -2.86 9.31
C VAL A 106 7.76 -2.67 8.58
N ALA A 107 8.15 -1.42 8.33
CA ALA A 107 9.40 -1.08 7.68
C ALA A 107 10.37 -0.58 8.75
N ALA A 108 11.38 -1.36 9.16
CA ALA A 108 12.34 -0.96 10.20
C ALA A 108 13.43 0.02 9.73
#